data_AF-A0A853G9X8-F1
#
_entry.id   AF-A0A853G9X8-F1
#
_cell.length_a   1.000
_cell.length_b   1.000
_cell.length_c   1.000
_cell.angle_alpha   90.00
_cell.angle_beta   90.00
_cell.angle_gamma   90.00
#
_symmetry.space_group_name_H-M   'P 1'
#
loop_
_entity.id
_entity.type
_entity.pdbx_description
1 polymer ?
#
loop_
_entity_poly.entity_id
_entity_poly.type
_entity_poly.pdbx_seq_one_letter_code
_entity_poly.pdbx_strand_id
1 'polypeptide(L)'
;MGVFSQVFTLRETKGDSLSYVGVLRTDHQPVTLTAFEQLADVTYDLITKGKHDIRFPVRQLRLAVTEAAKWFMGTSDTPLGSIHHSTLGPYFSSISVTSLRARLTSLVNQLLEAPADHTRAGEIIHNIETWADQIYVSQKELLLLAVQKQSPFSYDVITWVIGISELLNALSNALACPQHLEDKLRRHAVWLVSTLSWLPDDRESVIFAESYSITENLFEAASSGYQRECREFYDACKQLLLGWARKGGRYETGWGILETAINGLVALAIREGTPAAATVLKTEFRKMLAGEGAPPPDLRVSGATSLVRSANEFRHPDRMTLSKIEYALAQLDQTAVRTLILEMAEILAPNPPAQPQPGNGDPE
;
A
#
# COMPACT_ATOMS: atom_id res chain seq x y z
N MET A 1 -8.10 37.49 -16.16
CA MET A 1 -9.50 37.29 -15.73
C MET A 1 -10.34 36.42 -16.70
N GLY A 2 -9.80 35.86 -17.80
CA GLY A 2 -10.59 35.08 -18.77
C GLY A 2 -10.67 33.56 -18.55
N VAL A 3 -9.82 32.96 -17.71
CA VAL A 3 -9.76 31.49 -17.52
C VAL A 3 -10.61 31.00 -16.33
N PHE A 4 -10.85 31.88 -15.34
CA PHE A 4 -11.70 31.57 -14.19
C PHE A 4 -13.21 31.58 -14.50
N SER A 5 -13.63 32.22 -15.60
CA SER A 5 -15.03 32.25 -16.02
C SER A 5 -15.43 30.97 -16.77
N GLN A 6 -14.53 30.30 -17.51
CA GLN A 6 -14.90 29.08 -18.24
C GLN A 6 -15.09 27.84 -17.35
N VAL A 7 -14.47 27.80 -16.16
CA VAL A 7 -14.70 26.73 -15.18
C VAL A 7 -15.96 26.99 -14.34
N PHE A 8 -16.35 28.26 -14.14
CA PHE A 8 -17.55 28.62 -13.35
C PHE A 8 -18.83 28.80 -14.17
N THR A 9 -18.75 28.85 -15.50
CA THR A 9 -19.95 28.86 -16.38
C THR A 9 -20.36 27.44 -16.81
N LEU A 10 -20.11 26.44 -15.96
CA LEU A 10 -20.73 25.12 -16.03
C LEU A 10 -21.64 24.87 -14.82
N ARG A 11 -22.05 25.94 -14.13
CA ARG A 11 -22.89 25.84 -12.93
C ARG A 11 -24.37 26.11 -13.16
N GLU A 12 -24.84 26.24 -14.40
CA GLU A 12 -26.28 26.48 -14.63
C GLU A 12 -26.96 25.78 -15.80
N THR A 13 -26.29 25.05 -16.69
CA THR A 13 -27.01 24.15 -17.62
C THR A 13 -26.05 23.14 -18.27
N LYS A 14 -26.35 21.84 -18.11
CA LYS A 14 -25.83 20.66 -18.87
C LYS A 14 -24.58 19.90 -18.39
N GLY A 15 -23.69 20.43 -17.54
CA GLY A 15 -22.50 19.69 -17.07
C GLY A 15 -22.79 18.58 -16.04
N ASP A 16 -23.61 18.90 -15.03
CA ASP A 16 -23.99 17.95 -13.98
C ASP A 16 -24.87 16.81 -14.50
N SER A 17 -25.55 16.99 -15.63
CA SER A 17 -26.40 15.96 -16.23
C SER A 17 -25.62 15.01 -17.15
N LEU A 18 -24.54 15.47 -17.79
CA LEU A 18 -23.78 14.65 -18.74
C LEU A 18 -22.75 13.73 -18.04
N SER A 19 -22.19 14.16 -16.91
CA SER A 19 -21.40 13.28 -16.03
C SER A 19 -22.28 12.21 -15.36
N TYR A 20 -23.49 12.56 -14.91
CA TYR A 20 -24.37 11.63 -14.19
C TYR A 20 -25.14 10.62 -15.08
N VAL A 21 -25.37 10.93 -16.35
CA VAL A 21 -26.14 10.03 -17.25
C VAL A 21 -25.25 8.92 -17.87
N GLY A 22 -23.92 9.08 -17.85
CA GLY A 22 -22.99 8.10 -18.41
C GLY A 22 -22.63 6.93 -17.50
N VAL A 23 -22.81 7.02 -16.17
CA VAL A 23 -22.18 6.06 -15.25
C VAL A 23 -22.98 4.75 -15.06
N LEU A 24 -24.13 4.59 -15.72
CA LEU A 24 -25.06 3.48 -15.44
C LEU A 24 -25.07 2.35 -16.48
N ARG A 25 -24.30 2.43 -17.58
CA ARG A 25 -24.18 1.34 -18.56
C ARG A 25 -22.74 1.21 -19.07
N THR A 26 -22.27 -0.02 -19.23
CA THR A 26 -20.95 -0.38 -19.80
C THR A 26 -20.68 0.31 -21.15
N ASP A 27 -21.73 0.60 -21.91
CA ASP A 27 -21.68 1.26 -23.22
C ASP A 27 -21.13 2.71 -23.18
N HIS A 28 -21.01 3.31 -21.99
CA HIS A 28 -20.45 4.65 -21.78
C HIS A 28 -19.04 4.64 -21.20
N GLN A 29 -18.39 3.46 -21.13
CA GLN A 29 -17.01 3.32 -20.67
C GLN A 29 -16.05 4.36 -21.28
N PRO A 30 -16.09 4.67 -22.60
CA PRO A 30 -15.20 5.68 -23.18
C PRO A 30 -15.40 7.08 -22.59
N VAL A 31 -16.64 7.44 -22.26
CA VAL A 31 -16.96 8.75 -21.66
C VAL A 31 -16.41 8.81 -20.24
N THR A 32 -16.58 7.74 -19.46
CA THR A 32 -16.02 7.65 -18.10
C THR A 32 -14.50 7.68 -18.13
N LEU A 33 -13.86 6.97 -19.06
CA LEU A 33 -12.40 6.99 -19.22
C LEU A 33 -11.90 8.41 -19.49
N THR A 34 -12.48 9.11 -20.47
CA THR A 34 -12.13 10.51 -20.77
C THR A 34 -12.39 11.43 -19.58
N ALA A 35 -13.45 11.20 -18.80
CA ALA A 35 -13.69 11.96 -17.58
C ALA A 35 -12.57 11.75 -16.56
N PHE A 36 -12.08 10.52 -16.36
CA PHE A 36 -10.96 10.23 -15.45
C PHE A 36 -9.62 10.80 -15.94
N GLU A 37 -9.38 10.84 -17.27
CA GLU A 37 -8.25 11.54 -17.86
C GLU A 37 -8.30 13.04 -17.53
N GLN A 38 -9.45 13.67 -17.73
CA GLN A 38 -9.65 15.09 -17.42
C GLN A 38 -9.53 15.38 -15.93
N LEU A 39 -10.08 14.52 -15.06
CA LEU A 39 -9.95 14.66 -13.61
C LEU A 39 -8.47 14.54 -13.18
N ALA A 40 -7.71 13.61 -13.77
CA ALA A 40 -6.28 13.49 -13.54
C ALA A 40 -5.52 14.75 -13.97
N ASP A 41 -5.83 15.28 -15.16
CA ASP A 41 -5.23 16.51 -15.67
C ASP A 41 -5.52 17.72 -14.78
N VAL A 42 -6.77 17.91 -14.38
CA VAL A 42 -7.18 19.01 -13.50
C VAL A 42 -6.53 18.88 -12.13
N THR A 43 -6.44 17.67 -11.56
CA THR A 43 -5.73 17.45 -10.29
C THR A 43 -4.25 17.83 -10.43
N TYR A 44 -3.59 17.36 -11.47
CA TYR A 44 -2.18 17.64 -11.71
C TYR A 44 -1.92 19.13 -11.92
N ASP A 45 -2.77 19.81 -12.69
CA ASP A 45 -2.68 21.26 -12.92
C ASP A 45 -2.95 22.06 -11.65
N LEU A 46 -3.90 21.63 -10.82
CA LEU A 46 -4.17 22.28 -9.54
C LEU A 46 -2.96 22.19 -8.61
N ILE A 47 -2.27 21.05 -8.59
CA ILE A 47 -1.04 20.86 -7.82
C ILE A 47 0.11 21.71 -8.39
N THR A 48 0.35 21.62 -9.69
CA THR A 48 1.56 22.20 -10.33
C THR A 48 1.43 23.65 -10.72
N LYS A 49 0.22 24.16 -10.93
CA LYS A 49 -0.07 25.53 -11.41
C LYS A 49 -0.95 26.32 -10.46
N GLY A 50 -1.54 25.66 -9.44
CA GLY A 50 -2.34 26.30 -8.41
C GLY A 50 -1.66 27.54 -7.85
N LYS A 51 -2.39 28.66 -7.88
CA LYS A 51 -2.00 29.92 -7.25
C LYS A 51 -3.01 30.22 -6.16
N HIS A 52 -2.55 30.72 -5.03
CA HIS A 52 -3.37 30.99 -3.85
C HIS A 52 -3.95 29.71 -3.22
N ASP A 53 -4.90 29.86 -2.29
CA ASP A 53 -5.51 28.76 -1.55
C ASP A 53 -6.32 27.81 -2.45
N ILE A 54 -5.84 26.57 -2.59
CA ILE A 54 -6.47 25.52 -3.40
C ILE A 54 -7.36 24.56 -2.58
N ARG A 55 -7.58 24.78 -1.28
CA ARG A 55 -8.32 23.84 -0.41
C ARG A 55 -9.72 23.52 -0.93
N PHE A 56 -10.48 24.55 -1.32
CA PHE A 56 -11.83 24.38 -1.85
C PHE A 56 -11.87 23.56 -3.16
N PRO A 57 -11.13 23.95 -4.23
CA PRO A 57 -11.15 23.18 -5.48
C PRO A 57 -10.61 21.76 -5.31
N VAL A 58 -9.58 21.53 -4.48
CA VAL A 58 -9.11 20.17 -4.15
C VAL A 58 -10.24 19.34 -3.54
N ARG A 59 -10.97 19.89 -2.57
CA ARG A 59 -12.07 19.17 -1.90
C ARG A 59 -13.17 18.79 -2.88
N GLN A 60 -13.56 19.72 -3.78
CA GLN A 60 -14.59 19.45 -4.79
C GLN A 60 -14.12 18.36 -5.77
N LEU A 61 -12.88 18.46 -6.24
CA LEU A 61 -12.31 17.49 -7.18
C LEU A 61 -12.20 16.10 -6.57
N ARG A 62 -11.76 16.00 -5.31
CA ARG A 62 -11.72 14.73 -4.57
C ARG A 62 -13.10 14.09 -4.45
N LEU A 63 -14.12 14.89 -4.11
CA LEU A 63 -15.50 14.40 -4.03
C LEU A 63 -15.98 13.88 -5.39
N ALA A 64 -15.74 14.64 -6.47
CA ALA A 64 -16.10 14.22 -7.82
C ALA A 64 -15.43 12.92 -8.25
N VAL A 65 -14.11 12.79 -8.04
CA VAL A 65 -13.35 11.56 -8.33
C VAL A 65 -13.88 10.37 -7.53
N THR A 66 -14.10 10.58 -6.23
CA THR A 66 -14.57 9.52 -5.32
C THR A 66 -15.95 9.02 -5.72
N GLU A 67 -16.90 9.93 -5.92
CA GLU A 67 -18.26 9.56 -6.31
C GLU A 67 -18.25 8.89 -7.68
N ALA A 68 -17.63 9.49 -8.70
CA ALA A 68 -17.56 8.89 -10.04
C ALA A 68 -16.99 7.45 -10.01
N ALA A 69 -15.95 7.21 -9.20
CA ALA A 69 -15.37 5.88 -9.05
C ALA A 69 -16.34 4.89 -8.37
N LYS A 70 -17.03 5.31 -7.30
CA LYS A 70 -18.06 4.49 -6.64
C LYS A 70 -19.20 4.12 -7.57
N TRP A 71 -19.72 5.10 -8.31
CA TRP A 71 -20.79 4.90 -9.27
C TRP A 71 -20.35 3.92 -10.36
N PHE A 72 -19.14 4.07 -10.91
CA PHE A 72 -18.64 3.18 -11.96
C PHE A 72 -18.38 1.77 -11.46
N MET A 73 -17.86 1.61 -10.24
CA MET A 73 -17.76 0.30 -9.58
C MET A 73 -19.12 -0.38 -9.36
N GLY A 74 -20.23 0.37 -9.47
CA GLY A 74 -21.59 -0.17 -9.52
C GLY A 74 -21.86 -1.10 -10.71
N THR A 75 -21.06 -1.01 -11.78
CA THR A 75 -21.17 -1.86 -12.97
C THR A 75 -20.59 -3.27 -12.74
N SER A 76 -20.90 -4.20 -13.66
CA SER A 76 -20.33 -5.55 -13.65
C SER A 76 -18.90 -5.54 -14.17
N ASP A 77 -18.00 -6.24 -13.51
CA ASP A 77 -16.60 -6.33 -13.91
C ASP A 77 -16.12 -7.78 -13.96
N THR A 78 -15.09 -8.01 -14.76
CA THR A 78 -14.48 -9.33 -14.93
C THR A 78 -12.98 -9.26 -14.65
N PRO A 79 -12.38 -10.30 -14.02
CA PRO A 79 -10.94 -10.32 -13.77
C PRO A 79 -10.10 -10.19 -15.05
N LEU A 80 -10.55 -10.83 -16.13
CA LEU A 80 -9.95 -10.71 -17.46
C LEU A 80 -10.52 -9.47 -18.16
N GLY A 81 -9.67 -8.51 -18.50
CA GLY A 81 -10.08 -7.28 -19.16
C GLY A 81 -10.90 -6.34 -18.27
N SER A 82 -10.52 -6.21 -16.99
CA SER A 82 -11.25 -5.39 -16.02
C SER A 82 -11.52 -3.99 -16.55
N ILE A 83 -12.80 -3.67 -16.66
CA ILE A 83 -13.26 -2.35 -17.07
C ILE A 83 -13.02 -1.35 -15.96
N HIS A 84 -13.08 -1.76 -14.69
CA HIS A 84 -12.80 -0.88 -13.55
C HIS A 84 -11.33 -0.43 -13.56
N HIS A 85 -10.39 -1.37 -13.65
CA HIS A 85 -8.96 -1.07 -13.71
C HIS A 85 -8.60 -0.15 -14.89
N SER A 86 -9.08 -0.50 -16.09
CA SER A 86 -8.76 0.27 -17.31
C SER A 86 -9.38 1.66 -17.32
N THR A 87 -10.63 1.80 -16.87
CA THR A 87 -11.38 3.07 -16.95
C THR A 87 -10.99 4.05 -15.83
N LEU A 88 -10.77 3.55 -14.61
CA LEU A 88 -10.33 4.37 -13.47
C LEU A 88 -8.81 4.58 -13.47
N GLY A 89 -8.10 3.82 -14.30
CA GLY A 89 -6.65 3.81 -14.42
C GLY A 89 -5.97 5.15 -14.66
N PRO A 90 -6.51 6.11 -15.45
CA PRO A 90 -5.88 7.42 -15.64
C PRO A 90 -5.62 8.16 -14.32
N TYR A 91 -6.42 7.92 -13.29
CA TYR A 91 -6.22 8.54 -11.98
C TYR A 91 -5.48 7.63 -10.99
N PHE A 92 -5.82 6.33 -10.97
CA PHE A 92 -5.42 5.42 -9.88
C PHE A 92 -4.34 4.41 -10.26
N SER A 93 -4.11 4.15 -11.54
CA SER A 93 -3.24 3.03 -11.94
C SER A 93 -1.79 3.29 -11.56
N SER A 94 -1.18 2.33 -10.89
CA SER A 94 0.26 2.36 -10.55
C SER A 94 1.15 1.81 -11.67
N ILE A 95 0.57 1.17 -12.68
CA ILE A 95 1.28 0.54 -13.80
C ILE A 95 1.20 1.36 -15.09
N SER A 96 0.21 2.24 -15.21
CA SER A 96 0.13 3.17 -16.34
C SER A 96 1.11 4.33 -16.18
N VAL A 97 1.98 4.52 -17.18
CA VAL A 97 2.97 5.61 -17.24
C VAL A 97 2.35 6.99 -17.44
N THR A 98 1.10 7.07 -17.90
CA THR A 98 0.37 8.33 -18.12
C THR A 98 -0.57 8.69 -16.99
N SER A 99 -0.73 7.81 -15.99
CA SER A 99 -1.63 8.04 -14.85
C SER A 99 -1.21 9.26 -14.02
N LEU A 100 -2.15 9.81 -13.25
CA LEU A 100 -1.86 10.82 -12.25
C LEU A 100 -0.75 10.34 -11.29
N ARG A 101 -0.78 9.08 -10.85
CA ARG A 101 0.27 8.53 -9.98
C ARG A 101 1.65 8.57 -10.64
N ALA A 102 1.78 8.11 -11.87
CA ALA A 102 3.07 8.15 -12.58
C ALA A 102 3.57 9.58 -12.75
N ARG A 103 2.67 10.51 -13.10
CA ARG A 103 3.00 11.94 -13.24
C ARG A 103 3.44 12.57 -11.91
N LEU A 104 2.74 12.26 -10.81
CA LEU A 104 3.14 12.71 -9.47
C LEU A 104 4.50 12.16 -9.06
N THR A 105 4.82 10.93 -9.45
CA THR A 105 6.15 10.34 -9.18
C THR A 105 7.25 11.10 -9.89
N SER A 106 7.05 11.39 -11.19
CA SER A 106 7.99 12.19 -11.96
C SER A 106 8.16 13.59 -11.37
N LEU A 107 7.05 14.24 -10.97
CA LEU A 107 7.07 15.54 -10.32
C LEU A 107 7.83 15.50 -8.99
N VAL A 108 7.55 14.52 -8.13
CA VAL A 108 8.22 14.37 -6.83
C VAL A 108 9.73 14.17 -7.03
N ASN A 109 10.14 13.31 -7.97
CA ASN A 109 11.55 13.13 -8.26
C ASN A 109 12.22 14.44 -8.71
N GLN A 110 11.54 15.29 -9.47
CA GLN A 110 12.07 16.61 -9.83
C GLN A 110 12.14 17.56 -8.62
N LEU A 111 11.17 17.50 -7.71
CA LEU A 111 11.14 18.33 -6.49
C LEU A 111 12.22 17.92 -5.48
N LEU A 112 12.60 16.63 -5.43
CA LEU A 112 13.68 16.14 -4.57
C LEU A 112 15.05 16.74 -4.95
N GLU A 113 15.27 17.00 -6.24
CA GLU A 113 16.50 17.61 -6.76
C GLU A 113 16.51 19.14 -6.64
N ALA A 114 15.40 19.76 -6.22
CA ALA A 114 15.31 21.21 -6.13
C ALA A 114 16.06 21.75 -4.90
N PRO A 115 16.83 22.85 -5.02
CA PRO A 115 17.55 23.44 -3.90
C PRO A 115 16.61 24.11 -2.89
N ALA A 116 17.10 24.32 -1.67
CA ALA A 116 16.28 24.78 -0.53
C ALA A 116 15.60 26.15 -0.74
N ASP A 117 16.19 27.02 -1.56
CA ASP A 117 15.69 28.36 -1.87
C ASP A 117 14.76 28.41 -3.10
N HIS A 118 14.47 27.25 -3.72
CA HIS A 118 13.62 27.16 -4.90
C HIS A 118 12.15 27.43 -4.56
N THR A 119 11.75 28.71 -4.54
CA THR A 119 10.41 29.17 -4.12
C THR A 119 9.28 28.37 -4.78
N ARG A 120 9.37 28.14 -6.10
CA ARG A 120 8.33 27.42 -6.83
C ARG A 120 8.19 25.95 -6.40
N ALA A 121 9.28 25.31 -5.99
CA ALA A 121 9.24 23.92 -5.54
C ALA A 121 8.55 23.85 -4.17
N GLY A 122 8.87 24.77 -3.26
CA GLY A 122 8.18 24.91 -1.98
C GLY A 122 6.68 25.18 -2.13
N GLU A 123 6.27 26.02 -3.09
CA GLU A 123 4.85 26.24 -3.41
C GLU A 123 4.15 24.97 -3.90
N ILE A 124 4.79 24.20 -4.80
CA ILE A 124 4.20 22.94 -5.30
C ILE A 124 4.10 21.92 -4.16
N ILE A 125 5.10 21.83 -3.27
CA ILE A 125 5.05 20.96 -2.09
C ILE A 125 3.88 21.35 -1.17
N HIS A 126 3.66 22.65 -0.96
CA HIS A 126 2.49 23.13 -0.23
C HIS A 126 1.15 22.73 -0.86
N ASN A 127 1.07 22.81 -2.20
CA ASN A 127 -0.12 22.36 -2.92
C ASN A 127 -0.33 20.84 -2.80
N ILE A 128 0.74 20.05 -2.82
CA ILE A 128 0.68 18.59 -2.60
C ILE A 128 0.20 18.29 -1.18
N GLU A 129 0.72 18.99 -0.16
CA GLU A 129 0.24 18.85 1.22
C GLU A 129 -1.25 19.15 1.33
N THR A 130 -1.69 20.25 0.72
CA THR A 130 -3.12 20.63 0.67
C THR A 130 -3.97 19.56 -0.06
N TRP A 131 -3.44 18.98 -1.13
CA TRP A 131 -4.10 17.90 -1.86
C TRP A 131 -4.18 16.59 -1.06
N ALA A 132 -3.16 16.28 -0.26
CA ALA A 132 -3.09 15.09 0.57
C ALA A 132 -4.00 15.17 1.80
N ASP A 133 -4.31 16.37 2.29
CA ASP A 133 -5.14 16.55 3.49
C ASP A 133 -6.50 15.84 3.36
N GLN A 134 -6.79 14.91 4.29
CA GLN A 134 -7.99 14.06 4.31
C GLN A 134 -8.20 13.12 3.12
N ILE A 135 -7.20 12.89 2.27
CA ILE A 135 -7.35 11.98 1.12
C ILE A 135 -7.62 10.52 1.54
N TYR A 136 -7.14 10.14 2.73
CA TYR A 136 -7.34 8.82 3.33
C TYR A 136 -8.82 8.44 3.52
N VAL A 137 -9.71 9.42 3.71
CA VAL A 137 -11.15 9.16 3.90
C VAL A 137 -11.74 8.56 2.62
N SER A 138 -11.55 9.24 1.50
CA SER A 138 -11.99 8.77 0.18
C SER A 138 -11.34 7.45 -0.21
N GLN A 139 -10.03 7.29 0.04
CA GLN A 139 -9.34 6.05 -0.31
C GLN A 139 -9.81 4.85 0.52
N LYS A 140 -10.11 5.04 1.81
CA LYS A 140 -10.72 4.00 2.64
C LYS A 140 -12.06 3.56 2.06
N GLU A 141 -12.92 4.50 1.67
CA GLU A 141 -14.24 4.18 1.10
C GLU A 141 -14.12 3.39 -0.21
N LEU A 142 -13.21 3.81 -1.09
CA LEU A 142 -12.95 3.11 -2.35
C LEU A 142 -12.35 1.71 -2.13
N LEU A 143 -11.42 1.57 -1.17
CA LEU A 143 -10.80 0.30 -0.83
C LEU A 143 -11.84 -0.72 -0.35
N LEU A 144 -12.69 -0.32 0.60
CA LEU A 144 -13.72 -1.19 1.16
C LEU A 144 -14.72 -1.61 0.07
N LEU A 145 -15.15 -0.69 -0.78
CA LEU A 145 -16.07 -0.98 -1.87
C LEU A 145 -15.44 -1.91 -2.93
N ALA A 146 -14.18 -1.68 -3.28
CA ALA A 146 -13.46 -2.49 -4.26
C ALA A 146 -13.29 -3.93 -3.78
N VAL A 147 -12.91 -4.14 -2.51
CA VAL A 147 -12.76 -5.46 -1.91
C VAL A 147 -14.11 -6.15 -1.74
N GLN A 148 -15.14 -5.43 -1.27
CA GLN A 148 -16.49 -5.97 -1.15
C GLN A 148 -17.02 -6.51 -2.49
N LYS A 149 -16.68 -5.84 -3.60
CA LYS A 149 -17.06 -6.25 -4.95
C LYS A 149 -16.09 -7.26 -5.58
N GLN A 150 -15.02 -7.64 -4.88
CA GLN A 150 -13.90 -8.42 -5.43
C GLN A 150 -13.40 -7.85 -6.77
N SER A 151 -13.37 -6.52 -6.87
CA SER A 151 -13.01 -5.80 -8.08
C SER A 151 -11.49 -5.77 -8.25
N PRO A 152 -10.95 -6.08 -9.44
CA PRO A 152 -9.53 -5.91 -9.76
C PRO A 152 -8.99 -4.50 -9.51
N PHE A 153 -9.85 -3.48 -9.49
CA PHE A 153 -9.50 -2.13 -9.06
C PHE A 153 -8.92 -2.06 -7.63
N SER A 154 -9.15 -3.07 -6.80
CA SER A 154 -8.53 -3.19 -5.47
C SER A 154 -7.01 -3.11 -5.55
N TYR A 155 -6.41 -3.69 -6.59
CA TYR A 155 -4.97 -3.58 -6.87
C TYR A 155 -4.53 -2.12 -7.00
N ASP A 156 -5.24 -1.32 -7.78
CA ASP A 156 -4.92 0.10 -7.98
C ASP A 156 -5.06 0.85 -6.67
N VAL A 157 -6.15 0.66 -5.92
CA VAL A 157 -6.35 1.38 -4.65
C VAL A 157 -5.25 1.04 -3.64
N ILE A 158 -4.91 -0.24 -3.48
CA ILE A 158 -3.84 -0.70 -2.57
C ILE A 158 -2.50 -0.07 -2.96
N THR A 159 -2.08 -0.25 -4.23
CA THR A 159 -0.78 0.22 -4.69
C THR A 159 -0.70 1.75 -4.73
N TRP A 160 -1.81 2.42 -5.01
CA TRP A 160 -1.90 3.87 -4.99
C TRP A 160 -1.79 4.44 -3.58
N VAL A 161 -2.49 3.86 -2.60
CA VAL A 161 -2.39 4.25 -1.18
C VAL A 161 -0.94 4.16 -0.69
N ILE A 162 -0.27 3.06 -0.98
CA ILE A 162 1.13 2.86 -0.60
C ILE A 162 2.03 3.84 -1.36
N GLY A 163 1.92 3.84 -2.68
CA GLY A 163 2.78 4.62 -3.55
C GLY A 163 2.65 6.13 -3.35
N ILE A 164 1.48 6.67 -3.00
CA ILE A 164 1.32 8.09 -2.64
C ILE A 164 1.88 8.36 -1.25
N SER A 165 1.70 7.47 -0.28
CA SER A 165 2.28 7.64 1.05
C SER A 165 3.80 7.71 1.00
N GLU A 166 4.45 6.90 0.16
CA GLU A 166 5.89 6.96 -0.07
C GLU A 166 6.34 8.28 -0.72
N LEU A 167 5.58 8.80 -1.68
CA LEU A 167 5.86 10.10 -2.30
C LEU A 167 5.76 11.25 -1.28
N LEU A 168 4.77 11.22 -0.39
CA LEU A 168 4.61 12.23 0.66
C LEU A 168 5.79 12.20 1.64
N ASN A 169 6.23 11.00 2.05
CA ASN A 169 7.42 10.85 2.87
C ASN A 169 8.69 11.33 2.16
N ALA A 170 8.84 11.02 0.87
CA ALA A 170 9.96 11.50 0.08
C ALA A 170 10.00 13.05 0.06
N LEU A 171 8.87 13.70 -0.22
CA LEU A 171 8.77 15.15 -0.23
C LEU A 171 9.06 15.78 1.13
N SER A 172 8.69 15.12 2.24
CA SER A 172 9.00 15.61 3.59
C SER A 172 10.51 15.72 3.86
N ASN A 173 11.35 15.04 3.07
CA ASN A 173 12.80 15.11 3.16
C ASN A 173 13.44 15.93 2.02
N ALA A 174 12.64 16.53 1.13
CA ALA A 174 13.16 17.33 0.03
C ALA A 174 13.82 18.60 0.57
N LEU A 175 14.95 19.01 0.00
CA LEU A 175 15.64 20.25 0.42
C LEU A 175 14.74 21.48 0.26
N ALA A 176 13.94 21.52 -0.80
CA ALA A 176 12.97 22.58 -1.07
C ALA A 176 11.69 22.51 -0.19
N CYS A 177 11.54 21.50 0.68
CA CYS A 177 10.38 21.38 1.55
C CYS A 177 10.43 22.43 2.67
N PRO A 178 9.41 23.28 2.80
CA PRO A 178 9.30 24.16 3.96
C PRO A 178 9.18 23.36 5.26
N GLN A 179 9.97 23.73 6.27
CA GLN A 179 10.05 23.00 7.55
C GLN A 179 8.68 22.75 8.22
N HIS A 180 7.77 23.71 8.12
CA HIS A 180 6.42 23.61 8.72
C HIS A 180 5.48 22.61 8.01
N LEU A 181 5.89 22.06 6.86
CA LEU A 181 5.13 21.06 6.10
C LEU A 181 5.65 19.63 6.29
N GLU A 182 6.88 19.45 6.77
CA GLU A 182 7.52 18.13 6.93
C GLU A 182 6.64 17.17 7.75
N ASP A 183 6.25 17.61 8.96
CA ASP A 183 5.41 16.82 9.87
C ASP A 183 4.02 16.57 9.32
N LYS A 184 3.47 17.51 8.53
CA LYS A 184 2.14 17.35 7.93
C LYS A 184 2.17 16.28 6.84
N LEU A 185 3.16 16.34 5.94
CA LEU A 185 3.35 15.36 4.87
C LEU A 185 3.53 13.95 5.43
N ARG A 186 4.39 13.80 6.45
CA ARG A 186 4.60 12.51 7.14
C ARG A 186 3.32 11.99 7.79
N ARG A 187 2.56 12.87 8.47
CA ARG A 187 1.28 12.50 9.07
C ARG A 187 0.25 12.06 8.03
N HIS A 188 0.16 12.77 6.91
CA HIS A 188 -0.73 12.40 5.81
C HIS A 188 -0.34 11.04 5.20
N ALA A 189 0.96 10.76 5.05
CA ALA A 189 1.46 9.45 4.61
C ALA A 189 1.06 8.32 5.58
N VAL A 190 1.23 8.53 6.88
CA VAL A 190 0.83 7.56 7.92
C VAL A 190 -0.68 7.32 7.89
N TRP A 191 -1.49 8.37 7.83
CA TRP A 191 -2.95 8.24 7.78
C TRP A 191 -3.42 7.52 6.52
N LEU A 192 -2.78 7.80 5.38
CA LEU A 192 -3.13 7.18 4.11
C LEU A 192 -2.81 5.68 4.11
N VAL A 193 -1.59 5.26 4.46
CA VAL A 193 -1.27 3.82 4.51
C VAL A 193 -2.08 3.07 5.57
N SER A 194 -2.44 3.75 6.66
CA SER A 194 -3.27 3.18 7.73
C SER A 194 -4.69 2.79 7.24
N THR A 195 -5.13 3.26 6.08
CA THR A 195 -6.39 2.81 5.47
C THR A 195 -6.39 1.30 5.22
N LEU A 196 -5.23 0.67 4.97
CA LEU A 196 -5.10 -0.76 4.77
C LEU A 196 -5.46 -1.59 6.03
N SER A 197 -5.42 -0.99 7.22
CA SER A 197 -5.90 -1.65 8.45
C SER A 197 -7.38 -2.03 8.39
N TRP A 198 -8.16 -1.33 7.56
CA TRP A 198 -9.61 -1.53 7.40
C TRP A 198 -9.97 -2.65 6.43
N LEU A 199 -9.00 -3.29 5.76
CA LEU A 199 -9.27 -4.46 4.93
C LEU A 199 -10.11 -5.48 5.72
N PRO A 200 -11.20 -6.03 5.16
CA PRO A 200 -12.01 -7.01 5.84
C PRO A 200 -11.20 -8.22 6.26
N ASP A 201 -11.68 -8.89 7.29
CA ASP A 201 -10.92 -9.92 7.98
C ASP A 201 -11.53 -11.31 7.76
N ASP A 202 -12.60 -11.44 6.97
CA ASP A 202 -13.16 -12.71 6.54
C ASP A 202 -12.25 -13.45 5.54
N ARG A 203 -12.43 -14.77 5.44
CA ARG A 203 -11.55 -15.63 4.65
C ARG A 203 -11.47 -15.22 3.18
N GLU A 204 -12.59 -14.90 2.55
CA GLU A 204 -12.64 -14.60 1.12
C GLU A 204 -11.95 -13.27 0.83
N SER A 205 -12.25 -12.24 1.61
CA SER A 205 -11.61 -10.93 1.47
C SER A 205 -10.10 -10.98 1.71
N VAL A 206 -9.65 -11.78 2.68
CA VAL A 206 -8.22 -11.98 2.97
C VAL A 206 -7.50 -12.66 1.80
N ILE A 207 -8.07 -13.76 1.28
CA ILE A 207 -7.50 -14.47 0.11
C ILE A 207 -7.47 -13.54 -1.11
N PHE A 208 -8.56 -12.80 -1.34
CA PHE A 208 -8.68 -11.89 -2.45
C PHE A 208 -7.67 -10.74 -2.36
N ALA A 209 -7.58 -10.06 -1.22
CA ALA A 209 -6.62 -8.98 -1.03
C ALA A 209 -5.17 -9.48 -1.14
N GLU A 210 -4.86 -10.67 -0.61
CA GLU A 210 -3.51 -11.24 -0.71
C GLU A 210 -3.12 -11.62 -2.15
N SER A 211 -4.08 -11.85 -3.05
CA SER A 211 -3.77 -12.02 -4.48
C SER A 211 -3.05 -10.82 -5.11
N TYR A 212 -3.07 -9.66 -4.43
CA TYR A 212 -2.34 -8.45 -4.77
C TYR A 212 -1.10 -8.20 -3.88
N SER A 213 -0.61 -9.23 -3.19
CA SER A 213 0.63 -9.24 -2.41
C SER A 213 0.69 -8.17 -1.31
N ILE A 214 -0.37 -8.03 -0.50
CA ILE A 214 -0.40 -7.08 0.64
C ILE A 214 0.83 -7.24 1.52
N THR A 215 1.21 -8.49 1.83
CA THR A 215 2.36 -8.81 2.68
C THR A 215 3.66 -8.20 2.15
N GLU A 216 3.96 -8.41 0.87
CA GLU A 216 5.16 -7.88 0.21
C GLU A 216 5.13 -6.35 0.11
N ASN A 217 3.98 -5.78 -0.24
CA ASN A 217 3.83 -4.33 -0.39
C ASN A 217 4.00 -3.59 0.95
N LEU A 218 3.46 -4.13 2.05
CA LEU A 218 3.65 -3.54 3.39
C LEU A 218 5.10 -3.66 3.87
N PHE A 219 5.77 -4.77 3.57
CA PHE A 219 7.19 -4.94 3.87
C PHE A 219 8.07 -3.94 3.11
N GLU A 220 7.81 -3.74 1.82
CA GLU A 220 8.55 -2.79 0.99
C GLU A 220 8.30 -1.35 1.45
N ALA A 221 7.05 -0.99 1.73
CA ALA A 221 6.69 0.32 2.26
C ALA A 221 7.41 0.61 3.59
N ALA A 222 7.46 -0.38 4.50
CA ALA A 222 8.23 -0.26 5.73
C ALA A 222 9.73 -0.05 5.42
N SER A 223 10.31 -0.89 4.56
CA SER A 223 11.72 -0.77 4.18
C SER A 223 12.06 0.61 3.60
N SER A 224 11.20 1.14 2.74
CA SER A 224 11.30 2.47 2.13
C SER A 224 11.20 3.58 3.19
N GLY A 225 10.26 3.47 4.13
CA GLY A 225 10.14 4.37 5.27
C GLY A 225 11.39 4.40 6.15
N TYR A 226 11.97 3.23 6.44
CA TYR A 226 13.21 3.10 7.22
C TYR A 226 14.39 3.77 6.52
N GLN A 227 14.59 3.51 5.22
CA GLN A 227 15.67 4.08 4.41
C GLN A 227 15.60 5.61 4.31
N ARG A 228 14.38 6.17 4.35
CA ARG A 228 14.12 7.60 4.32
C ARG A 228 14.07 8.24 5.71
N GLU A 229 14.39 7.49 6.76
CA GLU A 229 14.33 7.94 8.16
C GLU A 229 12.93 8.41 8.62
N CYS A 230 11.87 7.97 7.91
CA CYS A 230 10.48 8.24 8.26
C CYS A 230 9.97 7.21 9.29
N ARG A 231 10.42 7.35 10.54
CA ARG A 231 10.19 6.36 11.62
C ARG A 231 8.71 6.06 11.90
N GLU A 232 7.87 7.07 12.01
CA GLU A 232 6.43 6.86 12.27
C GLU A 232 5.75 6.05 11.15
N PHE A 233 6.13 6.31 9.90
CA PHE A 233 5.61 5.56 8.75
C PHE A 233 6.11 4.12 8.72
N TYR A 234 7.40 3.93 9.03
CA TYR A 234 8.00 2.60 9.19
C TYR A 234 7.25 1.77 10.24
N ASP A 235 7.02 2.35 11.42
CA ASP A 235 6.31 1.67 12.51
C ASP A 235 4.85 1.39 12.16
N ALA A 236 4.17 2.33 11.49
CA ALA A 236 2.81 2.11 10.99
C ALA A 236 2.75 0.92 10.02
N CYS A 237 3.67 0.83 9.04
CA CYS A 237 3.73 -0.28 8.09
C CYS A 237 4.05 -1.61 8.79
N LYS A 238 4.94 -1.63 9.79
CA LYS A 238 5.21 -2.82 10.60
C LYS A 238 3.98 -3.29 11.36
N GLN A 239 3.24 -2.38 11.98
CA GLN A 239 2.02 -2.71 12.69
C GLN A 239 0.92 -3.21 11.75
N LEU A 240 0.82 -2.64 10.55
CA LEU A 240 -0.07 -3.14 9.49
C LEU A 240 0.32 -4.56 9.05
N LEU A 241 1.61 -4.82 8.85
CA LEU A 241 2.12 -6.14 8.46
C LEU A 241 1.85 -7.19 9.55
N LEU A 242 2.07 -6.85 10.82
CA LEU A 242 1.71 -7.71 11.96
C LEU A 242 0.19 -7.94 12.03
N GLY A 243 -0.60 -6.89 11.86
CA GLY A 243 -2.07 -6.98 11.80
C GLY A 243 -2.55 -7.86 10.65
N TRP A 244 -1.87 -7.80 9.50
CA TRP A 244 -2.14 -8.64 8.34
C TRP A 244 -1.76 -10.10 8.58
N ALA A 245 -0.60 -10.35 9.20
CA ALA A 245 -0.18 -11.69 9.63
C ALA A 245 -1.25 -12.34 10.53
N ARG A 246 -1.83 -11.56 11.46
CA ARG A 246 -2.94 -12.02 12.30
C ARG A 246 -4.18 -12.37 11.48
N LYS A 247 -4.63 -11.49 10.58
CA LYS A 247 -5.83 -11.72 9.75
C LYS A 247 -5.65 -12.94 8.83
N GLY A 248 -4.52 -12.98 8.11
CA GLY A 248 -4.14 -14.04 7.19
C GLY A 248 -3.93 -15.39 7.86
N GLY A 249 -3.23 -15.41 8.99
CA GLY A 249 -2.94 -16.63 9.73
C GLY A 249 -4.15 -17.32 10.37
N ARG A 250 -5.34 -16.71 10.33
CA ARG A 250 -6.59 -17.38 10.76
C ARG A 250 -7.11 -18.41 9.77
N TYR A 251 -6.64 -18.36 8.52
CA TYR A 251 -7.18 -19.17 7.44
C TYR A 251 -6.07 -19.89 6.70
N GLU A 252 -6.40 -21.08 6.19
CA GLU A 252 -5.59 -21.70 5.15
C GLU A 252 -5.93 -21.01 3.81
N THR A 253 -5.06 -20.11 3.39
CA THR A 253 -5.25 -19.23 2.22
C THR A 253 -4.53 -19.71 0.97
N GLY A 254 -3.61 -20.68 1.09
CA GLY A 254 -2.72 -21.11 0.00
C GLY A 254 -1.54 -20.16 -0.28
N TRP A 255 -1.50 -18.98 0.35
CA TRP A 255 -0.48 -17.96 0.13
C TRP A 255 0.62 -17.91 1.19
N GLY A 256 0.48 -18.65 2.29
CA GLY A 256 1.48 -18.64 3.37
C GLY A 256 1.65 -17.26 4.03
N ILE A 257 0.55 -16.52 4.22
CA ILE A 257 0.56 -15.13 4.69
C ILE A 257 1.30 -14.98 6.02
N LEU A 258 1.07 -15.91 6.95
CA LEU A 258 1.61 -15.83 8.30
C LEU A 258 3.14 -15.94 8.30
N GLU A 259 3.69 -16.99 7.69
CA GLU A 259 5.12 -17.22 7.61
C GLU A 259 5.83 -16.15 6.77
N THR A 260 5.19 -15.68 5.69
CA THR A 260 5.75 -14.63 4.81
C THR A 260 5.81 -13.29 5.53
N ALA A 261 4.76 -12.92 6.27
CA ALA A 261 4.76 -11.71 7.08
C ALA A 261 5.78 -11.77 8.23
N ILE A 262 5.94 -12.93 8.88
CA ILE A 262 6.96 -13.13 9.92
C ILE A 262 8.37 -12.96 9.32
N ASN A 263 8.66 -13.58 8.17
CA ASN A 263 9.92 -13.41 7.45
C ASN A 263 10.20 -11.93 7.14
N GLY A 264 9.18 -11.19 6.68
CA GLY A 264 9.27 -9.75 6.45
C GLY A 264 9.58 -8.97 7.73
N LEU A 265 8.87 -9.23 8.82
CA LEU A 265 9.09 -8.59 10.11
C LEU A 265 10.48 -8.88 10.70
N VAL A 266 10.97 -10.11 10.54
CA VAL A 266 12.34 -10.51 10.92
C VAL A 266 13.37 -9.72 10.12
N ALA A 267 13.19 -9.63 8.79
CA ALA A 267 14.07 -8.84 7.94
C ALA A 267 14.13 -7.37 8.38
N LEU A 268 12.97 -6.78 8.71
CA LEU A 268 12.90 -5.40 9.21
C LEU A 268 13.62 -5.25 10.56
N ALA A 269 13.39 -6.16 11.51
CA ALA A 269 13.99 -6.09 12.85
C ALA A 269 15.52 -6.24 12.83
N ILE A 270 16.06 -7.11 11.96
CA ILE A 270 17.50 -7.27 11.79
C ILE A 270 18.11 -6.04 11.12
N ARG A 271 17.42 -5.47 10.12
CA ARG A 271 17.85 -4.25 9.43
C ARG A 271 17.91 -3.02 10.34
N GLU A 272 17.07 -2.97 11.39
CA GLU A 272 17.18 -1.95 12.44
C GLU A 272 18.53 -2.01 13.18
N GLY A 273 19.17 -3.18 13.24
CA GLY A 273 20.49 -3.36 13.83
C GLY A 273 20.55 -3.16 15.35
N THR A 274 19.41 -3.01 16.04
CA THR A 274 19.36 -2.84 17.50
C THR A 274 18.91 -4.12 18.21
N PRO A 275 19.51 -4.48 19.36
CA PRO A 275 19.03 -5.61 20.18
C PRO A 275 17.58 -5.44 20.67
N ALA A 276 17.14 -4.19 20.80
CA ALA A 276 15.77 -3.85 21.18
C ALA A 276 14.76 -4.27 20.10
N ALA A 277 15.09 -4.11 18.80
CA ALA A 277 14.18 -4.42 17.70
C ALA A 277 13.68 -5.87 17.72
N ALA A 278 14.58 -6.84 17.87
CA ALA A 278 14.23 -8.25 17.98
C ALA A 278 13.38 -8.54 19.23
N THR A 279 13.67 -7.88 20.35
CA THR A 279 12.91 -8.05 21.60
C THR A 279 11.50 -7.48 21.48
N VAL A 280 11.35 -6.30 20.88
CA VAL A 280 10.06 -5.66 20.61
C VAL A 280 9.24 -6.51 19.66
N LEU A 281 9.83 -7.00 18.56
CA LEU A 281 9.16 -7.91 17.62
C LEU A 281 8.59 -9.14 18.34
N LYS A 282 9.43 -9.84 19.12
CA LYS A 282 8.99 -11.02 19.89
C LYS A 282 7.86 -10.68 20.88
N THR A 283 7.89 -9.50 21.49
CA THR A 283 6.88 -9.06 22.46
C THR A 283 5.54 -8.77 21.78
N GLU A 284 5.55 -7.98 20.71
CA GLU A 284 4.33 -7.68 19.94
C GLU A 284 3.74 -8.94 19.30
N PHE A 285 4.59 -9.87 18.86
CA PHE A 285 4.11 -11.13 18.31
C PHE A 285 3.45 -12.03 19.37
N ARG A 286 4.03 -12.13 20.57
CA ARG A 286 3.36 -12.83 21.69
C ARG A 286 2.02 -12.19 22.06
N LYS A 287 1.97 -10.86 22.07
CA LYS A 287 0.73 -10.11 22.32
C LYS A 287 -0.32 -10.39 21.24
N MET A 288 0.08 -10.45 19.97
CA MET A 288 -0.79 -10.83 18.86
C MET A 288 -1.36 -12.25 19.05
N LEU A 289 -0.53 -13.22 19.47
CA LEU A 289 -0.94 -14.61 19.67
C LEU A 289 -1.85 -14.83 20.89
N ALA A 290 -1.73 -13.95 21.91
CA ALA A 290 -2.58 -13.95 23.10
C ALA A 290 -3.89 -13.16 22.91
N GLY A 291 -3.99 -12.36 21.85
CA GLY A 291 -5.15 -11.53 21.57
C GLY A 291 -6.29 -12.28 20.87
N GLU A 292 -7.44 -11.62 20.81
CA GLU A 292 -8.58 -12.08 20.03
C GLU A 292 -8.25 -12.08 18.52
N GLY A 293 -8.75 -13.10 17.81
CA GLY A 293 -8.48 -13.29 16.39
C GLY A 293 -7.05 -13.77 16.08
N ALA A 294 -6.33 -14.34 17.05
CA ALA A 294 -5.06 -14.98 16.79
C ALA A 294 -5.19 -16.21 15.87
N PRO A 295 -4.16 -16.58 15.10
CA PRO A 295 -4.12 -17.80 14.31
C PRO A 295 -4.53 -19.05 15.12
N PRO A 296 -5.31 -19.99 14.58
CA PRO A 296 -5.60 -21.29 15.21
C PRO A 296 -4.33 -22.12 15.45
N PRO A 297 -4.31 -22.99 16.48
CA PRO A 297 -3.14 -23.82 16.81
C PRO A 297 -2.58 -24.62 15.62
N ASP A 298 -3.43 -25.23 14.80
CA ASP A 298 -2.98 -26.05 13.66
C ASP A 298 -2.23 -25.21 12.62
N LEU A 299 -2.72 -24.01 12.31
CA LEU A 299 -2.08 -23.08 11.40
C LEU A 299 -0.79 -22.49 11.99
N ARG A 300 -0.71 -22.34 13.32
CA ARG A 300 0.54 -21.97 14.00
C ARG A 300 1.59 -23.06 13.85
N VAL A 301 1.23 -24.32 14.05
CA VAL A 301 2.17 -25.46 13.89
C VAL A 301 2.66 -25.52 12.45
N SER A 302 1.75 -25.45 11.46
CA SER A 302 2.12 -25.43 10.04
C SER A 302 3.05 -24.25 9.70
N GLY A 303 2.70 -23.03 10.16
CA GLY A 303 3.54 -21.84 9.97
C GLY A 303 4.92 -22.00 10.62
N ALA A 304 5.00 -22.55 11.84
CA ALA A 304 6.27 -22.78 12.53
C ALA A 304 7.14 -23.81 11.78
N THR A 305 6.56 -24.90 11.29
CA THR A 305 7.27 -25.88 10.46
C THR A 305 7.79 -25.25 9.17
N SER A 306 7.02 -24.38 8.52
CA SER A 306 7.45 -23.64 7.33
C SER A 306 8.58 -22.65 7.62
N LEU A 307 8.55 -21.97 8.78
CA LEU A 307 9.65 -21.10 9.23
C LEU A 307 10.93 -21.89 9.55
N VAL A 308 10.83 -23.03 10.22
CA VAL A 308 12.00 -23.90 10.48
C VAL A 308 12.62 -24.38 9.18
N ARG A 309 11.78 -24.74 8.21
CA ARG A 309 12.22 -25.13 6.87
C ARG A 309 12.92 -23.96 6.16
N SER A 310 12.30 -22.77 6.10
CA SER A 310 12.91 -21.60 5.46
C SER A 310 14.25 -21.24 6.09
N ALA A 311 14.36 -21.24 7.43
CA ALA A 311 15.59 -20.97 8.18
C ALA A 311 16.76 -21.90 7.80
N ASN A 312 16.47 -23.11 7.33
CA ASN A 312 17.48 -24.08 6.89
C ASN A 312 17.76 -24.00 5.38
N GLU A 313 16.80 -23.55 4.57
CA GLU A 313 16.91 -23.42 3.11
C GLU A 313 17.66 -22.15 2.64
N PHE A 314 17.77 -21.09 3.46
CA PHE A 314 18.51 -19.85 3.11
C PHE A 314 20.01 -20.04 2.84
N ARG A 315 20.54 -21.28 2.86
CA ARG A 315 21.94 -21.61 2.57
C ARG A 315 22.31 -21.56 1.08
N HIS A 316 21.36 -21.30 0.17
CA HIS A 316 21.60 -21.32 -1.27
C HIS A 316 21.38 -19.95 -1.93
N PRO A 317 22.43 -19.13 -2.07
CA PRO A 317 22.35 -17.79 -2.68
C PRO A 317 22.00 -17.79 -4.17
N ASP A 318 22.03 -18.95 -4.85
CA ASP A 318 21.78 -19.08 -6.29
C ASP A 318 20.29 -19.28 -6.66
N ARG A 319 19.37 -19.29 -5.69
CA ARG A 319 17.94 -19.28 -6.00
C ARG A 319 17.53 -17.87 -6.41
N MET A 320 17.20 -17.70 -7.68
CA MET A 320 16.55 -16.50 -8.21
C MET A 320 15.16 -16.38 -7.58
N THR A 321 15.08 -15.69 -6.44
CA THR A 321 13.84 -15.49 -5.67
C THR A 321 13.07 -14.28 -6.22
N LEU A 322 11.78 -14.48 -6.54
CA LEU A 322 10.89 -13.41 -7.00
C LEU A 322 10.29 -12.61 -5.83
N SER A 323 10.38 -13.11 -4.59
CA SER A 323 9.90 -12.43 -3.38
C SER A 323 10.88 -11.34 -2.92
N LYS A 324 10.35 -10.16 -2.60
CA LYS A 324 11.15 -9.03 -2.11
C LYS A 324 11.63 -9.29 -0.67
N ILE A 325 10.80 -9.96 0.14
CA ILE A 325 11.15 -10.41 1.49
C ILE A 325 12.31 -11.41 1.44
N GLU A 326 12.23 -12.44 0.59
CA GLU A 326 13.30 -13.44 0.47
C GLU A 326 14.60 -12.80 -0.01
N TYR A 327 14.53 -11.93 -1.02
CA TYR A 327 15.67 -11.16 -1.48
C TYR A 327 16.28 -10.33 -0.35
N ALA A 328 15.46 -9.65 0.45
CA ALA A 328 15.95 -8.87 1.58
C ALA A 328 16.61 -9.73 2.67
N LEU A 329 16.06 -10.90 2.99
CA LEU A 329 16.64 -11.83 3.96
C LEU A 329 17.99 -12.38 3.50
N ALA A 330 18.15 -12.66 2.19
CA ALA A 330 19.41 -13.14 1.62
C ALA A 330 20.56 -12.13 1.73
N GLN A 331 20.25 -10.83 1.84
CA GLN A 331 21.24 -9.74 1.97
C GLN A 331 21.62 -9.43 3.43
N LEU A 332 21.00 -10.06 4.42
CA LEU A 332 21.25 -9.83 5.84
C LEU A 332 22.24 -10.85 6.43
N ASP A 333 22.66 -10.64 7.68
CA ASP A 333 23.45 -11.64 8.41
C ASP A 333 22.64 -12.94 8.56
N GLN A 334 23.06 -13.97 7.85
CA GLN A 334 22.39 -15.26 7.79
C GLN A 334 22.31 -15.96 9.15
N THR A 335 23.28 -15.71 10.04
CA THR A 335 23.25 -16.27 11.40
C THR A 335 22.16 -15.60 12.24
N ALA A 336 22.08 -14.26 12.15
CA ALA A 336 21.05 -13.49 12.84
C ALA A 336 19.65 -13.82 12.31
N VAL A 337 19.50 -13.92 10.98
CA VAL A 337 18.26 -14.33 10.30
C VAL A 337 17.81 -15.71 10.80
N ARG A 338 18.67 -16.72 10.70
CA ARG A 338 18.34 -18.08 11.13
C ARG A 338 17.94 -18.13 12.59
N THR A 339 18.70 -17.47 13.46
CA THR A 339 18.44 -17.45 14.91
C THR A 339 17.07 -16.83 15.19
N LEU A 340 16.78 -15.66 14.64
CA LEU A 340 15.53 -14.97 14.91
C LEU A 340 14.32 -15.71 14.29
N ILE A 341 14.45 -16.30 13.09
CA ILE A 341 13.36 -17.12 12.51
C ILE A 341 13.05 -18.33 13.41
N LEU A 342 14.07 -19.03 13.92
CA LEU A 342 13.87 -20.17 14.82
C LEU A 342 13.21 -19.74 16.14
N GLU A 343 13.62 -18.60 16.71
CA GLU A 343 12.96 -18.05 17.90
C GLU A 343 11.49 -17.68 17.63
N MET A 344 11.18 -17.12 16.46
CA MET A 344 9.81 -16.78 16.06
C MET A 344 8.97 -18.05 15.82
N ALA A 345 9.55 -19.11 15.26
CA ALA A 345 8.89 -20.40 15.10
C ALA A 345 8.53 -21.03 16.46
N GLU A 346 9.45 -20.98 17.43
CA GLU A 346 9.20 -21.47 18.79
C GLU A 346 8.12 -20.65 19.51
N ILE A 347 8.09 -19.33 19.30
CA ILE A 347 7.01 -18.47 19.83
C ILE A 347 5.66 -18.84 19.19
N LEU A 348 5.67 -19.17 17.90
CA LEU A 348 4.46 -19.48 17.14
C LEU A 348 3.85 -20.82 17.60
N ALA A 349 4.68 -21.86 17.75
CA ALA A 349 4.28 -23.16 18.28
C ALA A 349 5.43 -23.76 19.12
N PRO A 350 5.26 -23.93 20.44
CA PRO A 350 6.27 -24.55 21.29
C PRO A 350 6.51 -26.01 20.90
N ASN A 351 7.77 -26.41 20.72
CA ASN A 351 8.18 -27.72 20.18
C ASN A 351 7.58 -28.02 18.78
N PRO A 352 7.97 -27.28 17.73
CA PRO A 352 7.53 -27.61 16.38
C PRO A 352 8.00 -29.04 16.02
N PRO A 353 7.18 -29.85 15.32
CA PRO A 353 7.53 -31.23 15.01
C PRO A 353 8.86 -31.28 14.26
N ALA A 354 9.79 -32.11 14.76
CA ALA A 354 11.04 -32.39 14.08
C ALA A 354 10.72 -32.94 12.67
N GLN A 355 11.48 -32.49 11.67
CA GLN A 355 11.28 -32.91 10.28
C GLN A 355 11.17 -34.44 10.18
N PRO A 356 10.21 -35.00 9.42
CA PRO A 356 10.34 -36.38 8.99
C PRO A 356 11.64 -36.47 8.18
N GLN A 357 12.58 -37.29 8.66
CA GLN A 357 13.78 -37.61 7.90
C GLN A 357 13.34 -38.14 6.53
N PRO A 358 13.98 -37.73 5.41
CA PRO A 358 13.75 -38.39 4.14
C PRO A 358 14.02 -39.87 4.37
N GLY A 359 12.99 -40.69 4.20
CA GLY A 359 13.05 -42.12 4.44
C GLY A 359 14.27 -42.68 3.71
N ASN A 360 15.12 -43.37 4.47
CA ASN A 360 16.14 -44.24 3.88
C ASN A 360 15.38 -45.19 2.95
N GLY A 361 15.52 -44.95 1.64
CA GLY A 361 15.15 -45.95 0.66
C GLY A 361 16.10 -47.12 0.89
N ASP A 362 15.56 -48.21 1.43
CA ASP A 362 16.23 -49.50 1.38
C ASP A 362 16.39 -49.88 -0.11
N PRO A 363 17.62 -50.15 -0.57
CA PRO A 363 17.81 -50.78 -1.87
C PRO A 363 17.45 -52.27 -1.76
N GLU A 364 16.63 -52.75 -2.70
CA GLU A 364 16.43 -54.19 -2.97
C GLU A 364 17.74 -54.93 -3.26
#